data_AF-B9CP01-F1
#
_entry.id   AF-B9CP01-F1
#
_cell.length_a   1.000
_cell.length_b   1.000
_cell.length_c   1.000
_cell.angle_alpha   90.00
_cell.angle_beta   90.00
_cell.angle_gamma   90.00
#
_symmetry.space_group_name_H-M   'P 1'
#
loop_
_entity.id
_entity.type
_entity.pdbx_description
1 polymer ?
#
loop_
_entity_poly.entity_id
_entity_poly.type
_entity_poly.pdbx_seq_one_letter_code
_entity_poly.pdbx_strand_id
1 'polypeptide(L)'
;MAKPDTSAYQTFDQITDRLDDIVSQVRNKDVSLEHSLDLFDEAIALGSKAVDMVDTTEFTAEEEARLADVHTDSQDGEPTEPALSDTPQAVSESPEA
;
A
#
# COMPACT_ATOMS: atom_id res chain seq x y z
N MET A 1 20.93 -0.60 15.97
CA MET A 1 20.71 0.66 15.26
C MET A 1 19.42 1.30 15.78
N ALA A 2 19.42 2.61 16.04
CA ALA A 2 18.19 3.33 16.36
C ALA A 2 17.35 3.44 15.08
N LYS A 3 16.02 3.28 15.18
CA LYS A 3 15.15 3.52 14.03
C LYS A 3 15.23 5.02 13.66
N PRO A 4 15.41 5.36 12.38
CA PRO A 4 15.36 6.75 11.94
C PRO A 4 13.97 7.32 12.24
N ASP A 5 13.93 8.49 12.89
CA ASP A 5 12.67 9.18 13.17
C ASP A 5 12.23 9.99 11.96
N THR A 6 11.26 9.47 11.23
CA THR A 6 10.67 10.12 10.05
C THR A 6 9.42 10.94 10.38
N SER A 7 9.06 11.09 11.66
CA SER A 7 7.85 11.79 12.10
C SER A 7 7.86 13.28 11.77
N ALA A 8 9.03 13.88 11.56
CA ALA A 8 9.19 15.29 11.22
C ALA A 8 8.70 15.65 9.79
N TYR A 9 8.66 14.68 8.87
CA TYR A 9 8.37 14.94 7.45
C TYR A 9 6.92 14.58 7.13
N GLN A 10 6.03 15.57 7.10
CA GLN A 10 4.58 15.37 6.99
C GLN A 10 4.07 15.48 5.55
N THR A 11 4.82 16.12 4.65
CA THR A 11 4.44 16.28 3.24
C THR A 11 5.41 15.55 2.33
N PHE A 12 4.95 15.24 1.11
CA PHE A 12 5.79 14.62 0.09
C PHE A 12 7.02 15.49 -0.25
N ASP A 13 6.83 16.80 -0.41
CA ASP A 13 7.93 17.75 -0.71
C ASP A 13 9.02 17.73 0.39
N GLN A 14 8.61 17.67 1.67
CA GLN A 14 9.56 17.58 2.79
C GLN A 14 10.36 16.28 2.75
N ILE A 15 9.73 15.19 2.33
CA ILE A 15 10.40 13.90 2.17
C ILE A 15 11.40 13.97 1.00
N THR A 16 11.00 14.55 -0.14
CA THR A 16 11.89 14.67 -1.31
C THR A 16 13.08 15.58 -1.03
N ASP A 17 12.87 16.71 -0.37
CA ASP A 17 13.95 17.64 0.01
C ASP A 17 14.98 16.94 0.92
N ARG A 18 14.51 16.10 1.85
CA ARG A 18 15.40 15.33 2.72
C ARG A 18 16.15 14.23 1.96
N LEU A 19 15.50 13.53 1.04
CA LEU A 19 16.16 12.53 0.20
C LEU A 19 17.27 13.15 -0.65
N ASP A 20 17.06 14.35 -1.20
CA ASP A 20 18.08 15.09 -1.94
C ASP A 20 19.27 15.50 -1.06
N ASP A 21 19.01 15.95 0.18
CA ASP A 21 20.06 16.25 1.16
C ASP A 21 20.86 15.00 1.56
N ILE A 22 20.20 13.86 1.73
CA ILE A 22 20.86 12.57 1.97
C ILE A 22 21.76 12.20 0.79
N VAL A 23 21.29 12.35 -0.46
CA VAL A 23 22.11 12.10 -1.67
C VAL A 23 23.34 13.00 -1.70
N SER A 24 23.21 14.27 -1.33
CA SER A 24 24.33 15.21 -1.24
C SER A 24 25.38 14.73 -0.22
N GLN A 25 24.93 14.30 0.96
CA GLN A 25 25.80 13.81 2.04
C GLN A 25 26.52 12.51 1.68
N VAL A 26 25.82 11.52 1.13
CA VAL A 26 26.43 10.22 0.76
C VAL A 26 27.46 10.38 -0.37
N ARG A 27 27.31 11.39 -1.22
CA ARG A 27 28.29 11.71 -2.27
C ARG A 27 29.55 12.41 -1.72
N ASN A 28 29.48 12.93 -0.49
CA ASN A 28 30.63 13.55 0.15
C ASN A 28 31.60 12.46 0.65
N LYS A 29 32.87 12.56 0.22
CA LYS A 29 33.93 11.62 0.58
C LYS A 29 34.42 11.76 2.03
N ASP A 30 34.03 12.84 2.70
CA ASP A 30 34.34 13.09 4.11
C ASP A 30 33.36 12.36 5.05
N VAL A 31 32.28 11.79 4.50
CA VAL A 31 31.31 11.00 5.27
C VAL A 31 31.82 9.56 5.41
N SER A 32 31.80 9.04 6.63
CA SER A 32 32.21 7.66 6.90
C SER A 32 31.22 6.65 6.33
N LEU A 33 31.66 5.42 6.12
CA LEU A 33 30.79 4.34 5.64
C LEU A 33 29.65 4.07 6.63
N GLU A 34 29.93 4.05 7.94
CA GLU A 34 28.91 3.84 8.97
C GLU A 34 27.83 4.93 8.90
N HIS A 35 28.23 6.19 8.76
CA HIS A 35 27.27 7.28 8.63
C HIS A 35 26.49 7.23 7.31
N SER A 36 27.13 6.78 6.22
CA SER A 36 26.45 6.56 4.95
C SER A 36 25.39 5.45 5.05
N LEU A 37 25.64 4.42 5.87
CA LEU A 37 24.66 3.34 6.11
C LEU A 37 23.48 3.83 6.97
N ASP A 38 23.75 4.66 8.00
CA ASP A 38 22.68 5.28 8.79
C ASP A 38 21.77 6.17 7.90
N LEU A 39 22.38 6.97 7.00
CA LEU A 39 21.65 7.79 6.03
C LEU A 39 20.84 6.95 5.04
N PHE A 40 21.36 5.78 4.66
CA PHE A 40 20.65 4.85 3.78
C PHE A 40 19.42 4.24 4.47
N ASP A 41 19.54 3.83 5.73
CA ASP A 41 18.40 3.35 6.52
C ASP A 41 17.33 4.44 6.69
N GLU A 42 17.75 5.71 6.88
CA GLU A 42 16.84 6.86 6.89
C GLU A 42 16.11 7.02 5.55
N ALA A 43 16.83 6.93 4.42
CA ALA A 43 16.24 7.03 3.09
C ALA A 43 15.22 5.91 2.82
N ILE A 44 15.46 4.67 3.29
CA ILE A 44 14.50 3.58 3.17
C ILE A 44 13.21 3.92 3.94
N ALA A 45 13.34 4.39 5.19
CA ALA A 45 12.17 4.73 6.01
C ALA A 45 11.35 5.88 5.40
N LEU A 46 12.04 6.89 4.85
CA LEU A 46 11.41 8.00 4.14
C LEU A 46 10.72 7.54 2.86
N GLY A 47 11.35 6.67 2.09
CA GLY A 47 10.78 6.07 0.87
C GLY A 47 9.51 5.27 1.17
N SER A 48 9.52 4.42 2.21
CA SER A 48 8.32 3.70 2.65
C SER A 48 7.20 4.66 3.02
N LYS A 49 7.49 5.72 3.79
CA LYS A 49 6.50 6.73 4.16
C LYS A 49 5.91 7.48 2.94
N ALA A 50 6.74 7.81 1.96
CA ALA A 50 6.29 8.47 0.75
C ALA A 50 5.36 7.56 -0.08
N VAL A 51 5.68 6.27 -0.18
CA VAL A 51 4.81 5.27 -0.82
C VAL A 51 3.46 5.19 -0.10
N ASP A 52 3.48 5.08 1.24
CA ASP A 52 2.24 5.02 2.05
C ASP A 52 1.38 6.27 1.86
N MET A 53 2.00 7.45 1.71
CA MET A 53 1.31 8.72 1.49
C MET A 53 0.66 8.80 0.09
N VAL A 54 1.30 8.25 -0.94
CA VAL A 54 0.72 8.16 -2.29
C VAL A 54 -0.40 7.13 -2.36
N ASP A 55 -0.29 6.05 -1.58
CA ASP A 55 -1.32 5.00 -1.49
C ASP A 55 -2.56 5.47 -0.69
N THR A 56 -2.37 6.43 0.21
CA THR A 56 -3.47 7.10 0.91
C THR A 56 -4.19 8.04 -0.06
N THR A 57 -5.19 7.50 -0.76
CA THR A 57 -6.04 8.26 -1.69
C THR A 57 -6.69 9.47 -1.00
N GLU A 58 -6.16 10.67 -1.25
CA GLU A 58 -6.82 11.92 -0.88
C GLU A 58 -7.90 12.25 -1.91
N PHE A 59 -9.10 11.70 -1.71
CA PHE A 59 -10.28 12.09 -2.48
C PHE A 59 -10.66 13.53 -2.12
N THR A 60 -10.99 14.33 -3.12
CA THR A 60 -11.72 15.57 -2.86
C THR A 60 -13.09 15.25 -2.27
N ALA A 61 -13.67 16.15 -1.47
CA ALA A 61 -15.01 15.95 -0.89
C ALA A 61 -16.09 15.60 -1.94
N GLU A 62 -15.93 16.08 -3.18
CA GLU A 62 -16.81 15.76 -4.31
C GLU A 62 -16.59 14.35 -4.88
N GLU A 63 -15.37 13.83 -4.85
CA GLU A 63 -15.05 12.46 -5.25
C GLU A 63 -15.47 11.47 -4.17
N GLU A 64 -15.28 11.82 -2.90
CA GLU A 64 -15.76 11.03 -1.75
C GLU A 64 -17.30 10.94 -1.76
N ALA A 65 -18.00 12.05 -2.04
CA ALA A 65 -19.45 12.05 -2.20
C ALA A 65 -19.92 11.18 -3.38
N ARG A 66 -19.22 11.20 -4.52
CA ARG A 66 -19.52 10.32 -5.66
C ARG A 66 -19.25 8.85 -5.34
N LEU A 67 -18.21 8.54 -4.59
CA LEU A 67 -17.90 7.16 -4.18
C LEU A 67 -18.96 6.62 -3.20
N ALA A 68 -19.42 7.46 -2.26
CA ALA A 68 -20.49 7.11 -1.33
C ALA A 68 -21.84 6.86 -2.05
N ASP A 69 -22.15 7.65 -3.09
CA ASP A 69 -23.34 7.50 -3.92
C ASP A 69 -23.33 6.16 -4.68
N VAL A 70 -22.18 5.78 -5.27
CA VAL A 70 -22.02 4.51 -6.01
C VAL A 70 -22.14 3.27 -5.10
N HIS A 71 -21.76 3.37 -3.83
CA HIS A 71 -21.95 2.27 -2.86
C HIS A 71 -23.39 2.16 -2.34
N THR A 72 -24.17 3.24 -2.38
CA THR A 72 -25.56 3.23 -1.96
C THR A 72 -26.48 2.66 -3.06
N ASP A 73 -26.10 2.80 -4.33
CA ASP A 73 -26.85 2.25 -5.48
C ASP A 73 -26.66 0.73 -5.66
N SER A 74 -25.76 0.09 -4.90
CA SER A 74 -25.53 -1.37 -4.91
C SER A 74 -26.16 -2.12 -3.72
N GLN A 75 -26.95 -1.45 -2.87
CA GLN A 75 -27.69 -2.08 -1.76
C GLN A 75 -29.20 -2.13 -2.01
N ASP A 76 -29.63 -2.61 -3.18
CA ASP A 76 -30.97 -3.18 -3.33
C ASP A 76 -30.91 -4.36 -4.31
N GLY A 77 -30.33 -5.45 -3.82
CA GLY A 77 -30.22 -6.71 -4.53
C GLY A 77 -29.62 -7.76 -3.62
N GLU A 78 -30.47 -8.54 -2.95
CA GLU A 78 -30.10 -9.72 -2.17
C GLU A 78 -28.99 -10.54 -2.86
N PRO A 79 -27.99 -11.06 -2.13
CA PRO A 79 -27.28 -12.23 -2.60
C PRO A 79 -28.25 -13.42 -2.48
N THR A 80 -29.12 -13.60 -3.48
CA THR A 80 -29.76 -14.89 -3.68
C THR A 80 -28.63 -15.89 -3.88
N GLU A 81 -28.43 -16.74 -2.88
CA GLU A 81 -27.60 -17.94 -2.99
C GLU A 81 -27.84 -18.59 -4.36
N PRO A 82 -26.80 -18.91 -5.16
CA PRO A 82 -27.02 -19.83 -6.25
C PRO A 82 -27.34 -21.17 -5.60
N ALA A 83 -28.62 -21.53 -5.60
CA ALA A 83 -29.12 -22.81 -5.18
C ALA A 83 -28.33 -23.91 -5.93
N LEU A 84 -27.39 -24.53 -5.21
CA LEU A 84 -26.81 -25.80 -5.61
C LEU A 84 -27.87 -26.88 -5.41
N SER A 85 -28.71 -27.07 -6.41
CA SER A 85 -29.50 -28.30 -6.56
C SER A 85 -29.95 -28.46 -8.01
N ASP A 86 -29.09 -29.09 -8.80
CA ASP A 86 -29.57 -30.15 -9.68
C ASP A 86 -28.56 -31.32 -9.59
N THR A 87 -28.85 -32.26 -8.70
CA THR A 87 -28.48 -33.66 -8.87
C THR A 87 -29.80 -34.39 -8.98
N PRO A 88 -30.08 -35.11 -10.08
CA PRO A 88 -29.65 -36.50 -10.21
C PRO A 88 -29.16 -36.81 -11.64
N GLN A 89 -28.31 -37.81 -11.91
CA GLN A 89 -28.74 -39.20 -11.90
C GLN A 89 -27.54 -40.14 -12.16
N ALA A 90 -27.53 -41.20 -11.36
CA ALA A 90 -26.67 -42.36 -11.36
C ALA A 90 -26.36 -43.01 -12.73
N VAL A 91 -25.11 -43.43 -12.90
CA VAL A 91 -24.71 -44.84 -13.19
C VAL A 91 -23.35 -45.05 -12.51
N SER A 92 -23.34 -45.63 -11.30
CA SER A 92 -23.08 -47.06 -11.04
C SER A 92 -21.73 -47.57 -11.55
N GLU A 93 -20.93 -47.98 -10.55
CA GLU A 93 -19.98 -49.11 -10.54
C GLU A 93 -18.54 -48.90 -11.08
N SER A 94 -17.59 -48.73 -10.15
CA SER A 94 -16.23 -49.32 -10.22
C SER A 94 -16.33 -50.85 -10.05
N PRO A 95 -15.36 -51.73 -10.41
CA PRO A 95 -13.89 -51.58 -10.52
C PRO A 95 -13.36 -52.18 -11.86
N GLU A 96 -12.11 -52.49 -12.18
CA GLU A 96 -11.00 -53.15 -11.48
C GLU A 96 -9.75 -53.18 -12.41
N ALA A 97 -8.57 -53.29 -11.80
CA ALA A 97 -7.28 -53.86 -12.27
C ALA A 97 -6.88 -53.86 -13.75
#